data_AF-A0A2D9WLP9-F1
#
_entry.id   AF-A0A2D9WLP9-F1
#
_cell.length_a   1.000
_cell.length_b   1.000
_cell.length_c   1.000
_cell.angle_alpha   90.00
_cell.angle_beta   90.00
_cell.angle_gamma   90.00
#
_symmetry.space_group_name_H-M   'P 1'
#
loop_
_entity.id
_entity.type
_entity.pdbx_description
1 polymer ?
#
loop_
_entity_poly.entity_id
_entity_poly.type
_entity_poly.pdbx_seq_one_letter_code
_entity_poly.pdbx_strand_id
1 'polypeptide(L)' 'MAVPKRRTPKAKQLQRRSHHHVGLPQVVRDRSNGGWKLNHTAGAERDRKGRPIAQDTDLQLNAN' A
#
# COMPACT_ATOMS: atom_id res chain seq x y z
N MET A 1 3.47 -43.27 1.40
CA MET A 1 2.80 -41.99 1.07
C MET A 1 1.94 -41.56 2.26
N ALA A 2 2.11 -40.35 2.79
CA ALA A 2 1.25 -39.85 3.87
C ALA A 2 -0.05 -39.29 3.29
N VAL A 3 -1.19 -39.71 3.81
CA VAL A 3 -2.53 -39.31 3.34
C VAL A 3 -3.40 -39.01 4.55
N PRO A 4 -4.22 -37.95 4.54
CA PRO A 4 -5.10 -37.66 5.67
C PRO A 4 -6.08 -38.82 5.90
N LYS A 5 -6.10 -39.33 7.14
CA LYS A 5 -6.99 -40.44 7.53
C LYS A 5 -8.48 -40.05 7.55
N ARG A 6 -8.79 -38.78 7.83
CA ARG A 6 -10.17 -38.27 7.97
C ARG A 6 -10.30 -36.87 7.39
N ARG A 7 -11.51 -36.51 6.97
CA ARG A 7 -11.84 -35.14 6.56
C ARG A 7 -11.74 -34.19 7.76
N THR A 8 -11.17 -33.02 7.55
CA THR A 8 -11.13 -31.98 8.58
C THR A 8 -12.52 -31.33 8.74
N PRO A 9 -13.06 -31.21 9.98
CA PRO A 9 -14.31 -30.51 10.22
C PRO A 9 -14.22 -29.03 9.85
N LYS A 10 -15.34 -28.43 9.42
CA LYS A 10 -15.41 -27.00 9.04
C LYS A 10 -14.92 -26.10 10.17
N ALA A 11 -15.28 -26.38 11.43
CA ALA A 11 -14.83 -25.61 12.59
C ALA A 11 -13.29 -25.58 12.73
N LYS A 12 -12.63 -26.75 12.63
CA LYS A 12 -11.15 -26.83 12.69
C LYS A 12 -10.47 -26.18 11.49
N GLN A 13 -11.10 -26.23 10.32
CA GLN A 13 -10.61 -25.52 9.14
C GLN A 13 -10.68 -24.00 9.30
N LEU A 14 -11.78 -23.47 9.85
CA LEU A 14 -11.96 -22.04 10.11
C LEU A 14 -11.03 -21.55 11.21
N GLN A 15 -10.86 -22.30 12.30
CA GLN A 15 -9.88 -22.00 13.34
C GLN A 15 -8.45 -21.96 12.78
N ARG A 16 -8.08 -22.86 11.87
CA ARG A 16 -6.76 -22.78 11.21
C ARG A 16 -6.61 -21.52 10.34
N ARG A 17 -7.71 -21.04 9.75
CA ARG A 17 -7.73 -19.87 8.85
C ARG A 17 -7.95 -18.53 9.58
N SER A 18 -8.14 -18.52 10.90
CA SER A 18 -8.43 -17.29 11.66
C SER A 18 -7.33 -16.23 11.54
N HIS A 19 -6.08 -16.66 11.37
CA HIS A 19 -4.92 -15.78 11.25
C HIS A 19 -4.51 -15.49 9.80
N HIS A 20 -5.29 -15.94 8.80
CA HIS A 20 -5.00 -15.74 7.38
C HIS A 20 -5.65 -14.48 6.81
N HIS A 21 -6.10 -13.55 7.67
CA HIS A 21 -6.72 -12.32 7.19
C HIS A 21 -5.66 -11.40 6.57
N VAL A 22 -6.04 -10.68 5.52
CA VAL A 22 -5.19 -9.67 4.88
C VAL A 22 -5.39 -8.36 5.64
N GLY A 23 -4.31 -7.81 6.19
CA GLY A 23 -4.34 -6.52 6.86
C GLY A 23 -4.54 -5.38 5.86
N LEU A 24 -5.41 -4.42 6.20
CA LEU A 24 -5.56 -3.20 5.40
C LEU A 24 -4.36 -2.27 5.64
N PRO A 25 -3.77 -1.70 4.60
CA PRO A 25 -2.67 -0.75 4.77
C PRO A 25 -3.17 0.56 5.39
N GLN A 26 -2.29 1.24 6.12
CA GLN A 26 -2.59 2.56 6.65
C GLN A 26 -2.51 3.61 5.53
N VAL A 27 -3.67 4.11 5.11
CA VAL A 27 -3.80 5.15 4.10
C VAL A 27 -4.05 6.51 4.79
N VAL A 28 -3.34 7.54 4.35
CA VAL A 28 -3.37 8.91 4.90
C VAL A 28 -3.66 9.89 3.77
N ARG A 29 -4.31 11.01 4.07
CA ARG A 29 -4.50 12.08 3.08
C ARG A 29 -3.17 12.70 2.70
N ASP A 30 -2.98 12.91 1.41
CA ASP A 30 -1.83 13.62 0.90
C ASP A 30 -2.00 15.14 1.05
N ARG A 31 -0.92 15.81 1.46
CA ARG A 31 -0.91 17.24 1.76
C ARG A 31 -0.74 18.10 0.50
N SER A 32 -0.17 17.53 -0.55
CA SER A 32 0.14 18.21 -1.81
C SER A 32 -1.07 18.36 -2.72
N ASN A 33 -1.82 17.27 -2.94
CA ASN A 33 -2.89 17.18 -3.94
C ASN A 33 -4.26 16.79 -3.32
N GLY A 34 -4.34 16.55 -2.01
CA GLY A 34 -5.57 16.16 -1.32
C GLY A 34 -6.04 14.72 -1.58
N GLY A 35 -5.28 13.93 -2.34
CA GLY A 35 -5.54 12.52 -2.62
C GLY A 35 -5.24 11.60 -1.43
N TRP A 36 -5.23 10.29 -1.67
CA TRP A 36 -4.91 9.28 -0.68
C TRP A 36 -3.55 8.65 -0.98
N LYS A 37 -2.73 8.44 0.05
CA LYS A 37 -1.42 7.79 -0.07
C LYS A 37 -1.14 6.82 1.07
N LEU A 38 -0.21 5.91 0.84
CA LEU A 38 0.35 5.08 1.92
C LEU A 38 1.14 5.97 2.88
N ASN A 39 0.99 5.70 4.17
CA ASN A 39 1.81 6.38 5.16
C ASN A 39 3.30 6.13 4.85
N HIS A 40 4.13 7.11 5.16
CA HIS A 40 5.57 7.11 4.89
C HIS A 40 6.02 7.03 3.42
N THR A 41 5.11 7.16 2.45
CA THR A 41 5.42 7.08 1.02
C THR A 41 5.23 8.44 0.33
N ALA A 42 5.90 8.66 -0.81
CA ALA A 42 5.65 9.79 -1.69
C ALA A 42 4.29 9.67 -2.38
N GLY A 43 3.61 10.80 -2.56
CA GLY A 43 2.34 10.86 -3.29
C GLY A 43 2.58 11.49 -4.65
N ALA A 44 2.79 10.63 -5.66
CA ALA A 44 3.09 11.01 -7.04
C ALA A 44 4.21 12.07 -7.15
N GLU A 45 3.87 13.29 -7.54
CA GLU A 45 4.79 14.38 -7.91
C GLU A 45 5.53 15.00 -6.72
N ARG A 46 5.05 14.78 -5.49
CA ARG A 46 5.60 15.40 -4.28
C ARG A 46 6.03 14.37 -3.25
N ASP A 47 7.04 14.76 -2.47
CA ASP A 47 7.58 13.95 -1.39
C ASP A 47 6.52 13.66 -0.32
N ARG A 48 6.86 12.77 0.62
CA ARG A 48 6.00 12.43 1.76
C ARG A 48 5.53 13.67 2.55
N LYS A 49 6.28 14.77 2.54
CA LYS A 49 6.03 16.02 3.28
C LYS A 49 5.44 17.16 2.41
N GLY A 50 5.18 16.94 1.12
CA GLY A 50 4.62 17.93 0.18
C GLY A 50 5.65 18.80 -0.57
N ARG A 51 6.94 18.47 -0.53
CA ARG A 51 8.03 19.14 -1.27
C ARG A 51 8.17 18.57 -2.69
N PRO A 52 8.58 19.36 -3.68
CA PRO A 52 8.87 18.84 -5.02
C PRO A 52 10.07 17.86 -4.98
N ILE A 53 9.96 16.70 -5.63
CA ILE A 53 11.03 15.68 -5.69
C ILE A 53 12.00 15.97 -6.85
N ALA A 54 11.47 16.39 -7.99
CA ALA A 54 12.24 16.95 -9.09
C ALA A 54 12.10 18.47 -9.05
N GLN A 55 13.20 19.18 -9.28
CA GLN A 55 13.11 20.61 -9.55
C GLN A 55 12.42 20.75 -10.90
N ASP A 56 11.30 21.47 -10.98
CA ASP A 56 10.64 21.86 -12.25
C ASP A 56 11.52 22.83 -13.09
N THR A 57 12.84 22.80 -12.92
CA THR A 57 13.81 23.70 -13.54
C THR A 57 14.07 23.36 -15.01
N ASP A 58 13.74 22.15 -15.45
CA ASP A 58 14.12 21.68 -16.79
C ASP A 58 13.09 22.02 -17.88
N LEU A 59 11.90 22.50 -17.51
CA LEU A 59 10.85 22.90 -18.47
C LEU A 59 10.87 24.39 -18.86
N GLN A 60 11.68 25.23 -18.19
CA GLN A 60 11.79 26.66 -18.52
C GLN A 60 12.96 27.02 -19.44
N LEU A 61 13.87 26.08 -19.74
CA LEU A 61 15.06 26.32 -20.58
C LEU A 61 14.80 26.27 -22.10
N ASN A 62 13.61 25.82 -22.53
CA ASN A 62 13.27 25.65 -23.96
C ASN A 62 12.22 26.66 -24.47
N ALA A 63 11.94 27.72 -23.71
CA ALA A 63 11.08 28.82 -24.13
C ALA A 63 11.92 30.10 -24.37
N ASN A 64 12.91 30.00 -25.25
CA ASN A 64 13.59 31.15 -25.87
C ASN A 64 13.28 31.15 -27.36
#